data_AF-A0A932VEN1-F1
#
_entry.id   AF-A0A932VEN1-F1
#
_cell.length_a   1.000
_cell.length_b   1.000
_cell.length_c   1.000
_cell.angle_alpha   90.00
_cell.angle_beta   90.00
_cell.angle_gamma   90.00
#
_symmetry.space_group_name_H-M   'P 1'
#
loop_
_entity.id
_entity.type
_entity.pdbx_description
1 polymer ?
#
loop_
_entity_poly.entity_id
_entity_poly.type
_entity_poly.pdbx_seq_one_letter_code
_entity_poly.pdbx_strand_id
1 'polypeptide(L)'
;MQLTADNFKNGFLVDDEVIAGVTQMEGAATPVYAAYISHYLTGETFAYQEFDAVEPALRFLAGVDRPWVYEAVGCSAKTSAPKSTSASSRGCASGSCGSCQTETTS
;
A
#
# COMPACT_ATOMS: atom_id res chain seq x y z
N MET A 1 -0.09 -11.10 2.36
CA MET A 1 -0.97 -10.19 3.13
C MET A 1 -2.04 -9.68 2.18
N GLN A 2 -3.30 -9.57 2.60
CA GLN A 2 -4.41 -9.17 1.72
C GLN A 2 -4.80 -7.70 1.93
N LEU A 3 -5.41 -7.13 0.90
CA LEU A 3 -6.07 -5.83 0.99
C LEU A 3 -7.38 -5.98 1.80
N THR A 4 -7.65 -5.03 2.69
CA THR A 4 -8.77 -5.01 3.64
C THR A 4 -9.38 -3.61 3.70
N ALA A 5 -10.58 -3.49 4.29
CA ALA A 5 -11.26 -2.20 4.43
C ALA A 5 -10.46 -1.18 5.27
N ASP A 6 -9.55 -1.64 6.14
CA ASP A 6 -8.71 -0.78 6.97
C ASP A 6 -7.42 -0.31 6.26
N ASN A 7 -6.92 -1.05 5.28
CA ASN A 7 -5.62 -0.80 4.65
C ASN A 7 -5.68 -0.43 3.17
N PHE A 8 -6.85 -0.53 2.50
CA PHE A 8 -6.96 -0.27 1.06
C PHE A 8 -6.57 1.17 0.66
N LYS A 9 -6.75 2.14 1.57
CA LYS A 9 -6.32 3.53 1.36
C LYS A 9 -4.83 3.75 1.55
N ASN A 10 -4.17 2.81 2.24
CA ASN A 10 -2.78 2.93 2.71
C ASN A 10 -1.86 1.96 1.98
N GLY A 11 -2.31 1.35 0.87
CA GLY A 11 -1.54 0.32 0.20
C GLY A 11 -2.20 -0.23 -1.05
N PHE A 12 -1.44 -1.05 -1.76
CA PHE A 12 -1.85 -1.76 -2.96
C PHE A 12 -1.28 -3.19 -2.92
N LEU A 13 -1.84 -4.07 -3.74
CA LEU A 13 -1.29 -5.39 -4.02
C LEU A 13 -0.35 -5.28 -5.21
N VAL A 14 0.85 -5.83 -5.11
CA VAL A 14 1.79 -5.97 -6.21
C VAL A 14 2.11 -7.44 -6.46
N ASP A 15 2.44 -7.71 -7.71
CA ASP A 15 3.06 -8.92 -8.20
C ASP A 15 4.24 -8.50 -9.09
N ASP A 16 5.01 -9.44 -9.63
CA ASP A 16 6.19 -9.16 -10.46
C ASP A 16 5.86 -8.32 -11.72
N GLU A 17 4.61 -8.34 -12.18
CA GLU A 17 4.18 -7.66 -13.41
C GLU A 17 3.12 -6.56 -13.19
N VAL A 18 2.27 -6.73 -12.17
CA VAL A 18 1.03 -5.96 -12.03
C VAL A 18 0.86 -5.36 -10.64
N ILE A 19 0.18 -4.23 -10.60
CA ILE A 19 -0.28 -3.56 -9.39
C ILE A 19 -1.81 -3.56 -9.39
N ALA A 20 -2.39 -3.85 -8.24
CA ALA A 20 -3.82 -3.87 -8.02
C ALA A 20 -4.18 -3.08 -6.76
N GLY A 21 -5.29 -2.35 -6.80
CA GLY A 21 -5.69 -1.51 -5.69
C GLY A 21 -7.17 -1.18 -5.71
N VAL A 22 -7.64 -0.61 -4.61
CA VAL A 22 -8.98 -0.02 -4.53
C VAL A 22 -8.79 1.46 -4.25
N THR A 23 -9.39 2.30 -5.07
CA THR A 23 -9.44 3.75 -4.84
C THR A 23 -10.87 4.19 -4.53
N GLN A 24 -11.01 5.17 -3.65
CA GLN A 24 -12.28 5.82 -3.41
C GLN A 24 -12.37 7.05 -4.31
N MET A 25 -13.39 7.12 -5.16
CA MET A 25 -13.61 8.28 -6.02
C MET A 25 -14.25 9.41 -5.22
N GLU A 26 -13.51 10.50 -5.06
CA GLU A 26 -14.00 11.74 -4.47
C GLU A 26 -14.84 12.51 -5.51
N GLY A 27 -15.98 13.07 -5.09
CA GLY A 27 -16.81 13.95 -5.94
C GLY A 27 -18.13 13.35 -6.44
N ALA A 28 -18.41 12.07 -6.16
CA ALA A 28 -19.73 11.50 -6.34
C ALA A 28 -20.64 11.79 -5.14
N ALA A 29 -21.95 11.93 -5.38
CA ALA A 29 -22.94 12.14 -4.31
C ALA A 29 -23.01 10.96 -3.32
N THR A 30 -22.60 9.77 -3.77
CA THR A 30 -22.44 8.55 -2.99
C THR A 30 -21.00 8.06 -3.10
N PRO A 31 -20.43 7.43 -2.06
CA PRO A 31 -19.08 6.90 -2.12
C PRO A 31 -19.01 5.78 -3.17
N VAL A 32 -18.18 5.98 -4.20
CA VAL A 32 -17.89 4.96 -5.22
C VAL A 32 -16.46 4.47 -5.04
N TYR A 33 -16.28 3.16 -5.11
CA TYR A 33 -15.00 2.49 -5.00
C TYR A 33 -14.63 1.85 -6.33
N ALA A 34 -13.44 2.12 -6.84
CA ALA A 34 -12.94 1.51 -8.06
C ALA A 34 -11.82 0.52 -7.72
N ALA A 35 -12.02 -0.75 -8.07
CA ALA A 35 -10.95 -1.74 -8.10
C ALA A 35 -10.27 -1.69 -9.46
N TYR A 36 -8.94 -1.67 -9.47
CA TYR A 36 -8.15 -1.66 -10.70
C TYR A 36 -6.98 -2.64 -10.63
N ILE A 37 -6.58 -3.14 -11.79
CA ILE A 37 -5.37 -3.93 -12.00
C ILE A 37 -4.66 -3.35 -13.22
N SER A 38 -3.44 -2.91 -13.04
CA SER A 38 -2.63 -2.28 -14.08
C SER A 38 -1.23 -2.88 -14.12
N HIS A 39 -0.61 -2.89 -15.28
CA HIS A 39 0.78 -3.27 -15.42
C HIS A 39 1.67 -2.19 -14.79
N TYR A 40 2.62 -2.58 -13.94
CA TYR A 40 3.48 -1.62 -13.25
C TYR A 40 4.40 -0.86 -14.22
N LEU A 41 5.02 -1.56 -15.18
CA LEU A 41 5.96 -0.96 -16.13
C LEU A 41 5.32 -0.17 -17.28
N THR A 42 4.22 -0.65 -17.86
CA THR A 42 3.60 -0.02 -19.03
C THR A 42 2.48 0.95 -18.66
N GLY A 43 1.93 0.86 -17.43
CA GLY A 43 0.76 1.61 -17.00
C GLY A 43 -0.54 1.15 -17.66
N GLU A 44 -0.53 0.05 -18.41
CA GLU A 44 -1.72 -0.50 -19.07
C GLU A 44 -2.69 -1.06 -18.03
N THR A 45 -3.93 -0.60 -18.03
CA THR A 45 -4.98 -1.11 -17.14
C THR A 45 -5.62 -2.35 -17.74
N PHE A 46 -5.45 -3.49 -17.09
CA PHE A 46 -6.04 -4.77 -17.51
C PHE A 46 -7.49 -4.91 -17.04
N ALA A 47 -7.78 -4.41 -15.84
CA ALA A 47 -9.10 -4.49 -15.26
C ALA A 47 -9.43 -3.21 -14.50
N TYR A 48 -10.67 -2.77 -14.64
CA TYR A 48 -11.23 -1.64 -13.91
C TYR A 48 -12.71 -1.93 -13.67
N GLN A 49 -13.14 -1.88 -12.42
CA GLN A 49 -14.53 -2.09 -12.06
C GLN A 49 -14.92 -1.19 -10.88
N GLU A 50 -16.05 -0.53 -11.03
CA GLU A 50 -16.63 0.35 -10.00
C GLU A 50 -17.67 -0.40 -9.17
N PHE A 51 -17.75 -0.02 -7.90
CA PHE A 51 -18.60 -0.60 -6.89
C PHE A 51 -19.13 0.47 -5.93
N ASP A 52 -20.34 0.26 -5.43
CA ASP A 52 -20.98 1.17 -4.45
C ASP A 52 -20.46 0.96 -3.02
N ALA A 53 -19.64 -0.07 -2.79
CA ALA A 53 -19.09 -0.42 -1.49
C ALA A 53 -17.67 -0.99 -1.62
N VAL A 54 -16.89 -0.92 -0.52
CA VAL A 54 -15.50 -1.38 -0.49
C VAL A 54 -15.39 -2.90 -0.49
N GLU A 55 -16.28 -3.61 0.21
CA GLU A 55 -16.24 -5.07 0.30
C GLU A 55 -16.31 -5.79 -1.06
N PRO A 56 -17.23 -5.43 -2.00
CA PRO A 56 -17.25 -6.06 -3.31
C PRO A 56 -16.01 -5.73 -4.16
N ALA A 57 -15.44 -4.52 -4.03
CA ALA A 57 -14.19 -4.15 -4.67
C ALA A 57 -13.01 -5.01 -4.17
N LEU A 58 -12.94 -5.25 -2.86
CA LEU A 58 -11.93 -6.12 -2.26
C LEU A 58 -12.12 -7.58 -2.68
N ARG A 59 -13.36 -8.08 -2.73
CA ARG A 59 -13.64 -9.44 -3.22
C ARG A 59 -13.26 -9.63 -4.68
N PHE A 60 -13.45 -8.61 -5.52
CA PHE A 60 -13.05 -8.65 -6.91
C PHE A 60 -11.55 -8.93 -7.04
N LEU A 61 -10.71 -8.20 -6.29
CA LEU A 61 -9.26 -8.42 -6.28
C LEU A 61 -8.88 -9.77 -5.64
N ALA A 62 -9.56 -10.18 -4.56
CA ALA A 62 -9.33 -11.47 -3.91
C ALA A 62 -9.72 -12.68 -4.79
N GLY A 63 -10.56 -12.47 -5.82
CA GLY A 63 -10.91 -13.50 -6.80
C GLY A 63 -9.85 -13.73 -7.86
N VAL A 64 -8.82 -12.87 -7.95
CA VAL A 64 -7.72 -13.03 -8.89
C VAL A 64 -6.62 -13.86 -8.24
N ASP A 65 -6.45 -15.09 -8.71
CA ASP A 65 -5.42 -16.02 -8.22
C ASP A 65 -4.03 -15.60 -8.73
N ARG A 66 -3.35 -14.76 -7.93
CA ARG A 66 -1.98 -14.29 -8.16
C ARG A 66 -1.23 -14.21 -6.82
N PRO A 67 0.12 -14.28 -6.83
CA PRO A 67 0.94 -14.27 -5.62
C PRO A 67 1.09 -12.86 -5.03
N TRP A 68 -0.03 -12.22 -4.71
CA TRP A 68 -0.09 -10.84 -4.26
C TRP A 68 0.76 -10.55 -3.01
N VAL A 69 1.56 -9.50 -3.09
CA VAL A 69 2.30 -8.88 -1.99
C VAL A 69 1.65 -7.54 -1.67
N TYR A 70 1.34 -7.29 -0.40
CA TYR A 70 0.82 -5.99 0.02
C TYR A 70 1.98 -5.01 0.20
N GLU A 71 1.91 -3.86 -0.45
CA GLU A 71 2.81 -2.74 -0.25
C GLU A 71 2.06 -1.52 0.28
N ALA A 72 2.59 -0.89 1.32
CA ALA A 72 1.99 0.28 1.95
C ALA A 72 2.47 1.58 1.28
N VAL A 73 1.53 2.49 0.99
CA VAL A 73 1.80 3.83 0.47
C VAL A 73 1.70 4.83 1.62
N GLY A 74 2.83 5.44 1.98
CA GLY A 74 2.92 6.35 3.11
C GLY A 74 3.99 5.87 4.10
N CYS A 75 4.86 6.78 4.51
CA CYS A 75 6.10 6.50 5.22
C CYS A 75 5.87 5.69 6.51
N SER A 76 6.01 4.37 6.41
CA SER A 76 6.14 3.47 7.56
C SER A 76 7.56 2.95 7.62
N ALA A 77 8.47 3.84 8.04
CA ALA A 77 9.75 3.42 8.60
C ALA A 77 9.50 2.68 9.92
N LYS A 78 9.13 1.39 9.86
CA LYS A 78 9.32 0.45 10.98
C LYS A 78 9.68 -0.94 10.45
N THR A 79 10.98 -1.14 10.33
CA THR A 79 11.73 -2.27 10.89
C THR A 79 10.88 -3.50 11.23
N SER A 80 10.96 -4.52 10.39
CA SER A 80 10.73 -5.92 10.80
C SER A 80 11.75 -6.83 10.13
N ALA A 81 13.03 -6.46 10.24
CA ALA A 81 14.06 -7.49 10.22
C ALA A 81 13.89 -8.32 11.50
N PRO A 82 13.85 -9.65 11.45
CA PRO A 82 13.78 -10.46 12.65
C PRO A 82 15.03 -10.16 13.50
N LYS A 83 14.80 -9.53 14.64
CA LYS A 83 15.83 -9.32 15.66
C LYS A 83 16.20 -10.70 16.20
N SER A 84 17.21 -11.32 15.59
CA SER A 84 17.98 -12.36 16.23
C SER A 84 18.39 -11.82 17.60
N THR A 85 17.83 -12.45 18.62
CA THR A 85 18.15 -12.27 20.03
C THR A 85 19.62 -12.60 20.21
N SER A 86 20.47 -11.60 20.15
CA SER A 86 21.75 -11.62 20.83
C SER A 86 21.75 -10.46 21.79
N ALA A 87 21.55 -10.82 23.05
CA ALA A 87 21.65 -9.94 24.19
C ALA A 87 23.00 -9.23 24.16
N SER A 88 22.98 -7.91 24.14
CA SER A 88 24.07 -7.06 24.64
C SER A 88 23.47 -5.70 24.97
N SER A 89 23.07 -5.60 26.23
CA SER A 89 22.74 -4.36 26.94
C SER A 89 23.82 -3.30 26.72
N ARG A 90 23.45 -2.13 26.19
CA ARG A 90 23.95 -0.79 26.56
C ARG A 90 23.26 0.29 25.71
N GLY A 91 22.57 1.21 26.38
CA GLY A 91 22.41 2.60 25.94
C GLY A 91 21.19 2.92 25.07
N CYS A 92 20.05 3.21 25.70
CA CYS A 92 19.15 4.22 25.17
C CYS A 92 19.75 5.59 25.51
N ALA A 93 20.03 6.42 24.51
CA ALA A 93 20.28 7.84 24.70
C ALA A 93 19.52 8.64 23.65
N SER A 94 18.70 9.56 24.15
CA SER A 94 17.86 10.53 23.45
C SER A 94 18.55 11.23 22.28
N GLY A 95 17.81 11.46 21.18
CA GLY A 95 18.24 12.36 20.12
C GLY A 95 17.30 12.38 18.91
N SER A 96 16.47 13.43 18.84
CA SER A 96 15.78 14.01 17.67
C SER A 96 15.74 13.20 16.35
N CYS A 97 14.57 12.62 16.04
CA CYS A 97 14.15 12.38 14.66
C CYS A 97 13.49 13.66 14.14
N GLY A 98 14.27 14.53 13.51
CA GLY A 98 13.77 15.70 12.82
C GLY A 98 14.83 16.23 11.88
N SER A 99 14.69 15.94 10.59
CA SER A 99 15.17 16.75 9.45
C SER A 99 14.83 16.05 8.13
N CYS A 100 13.61 16.26 7.65
CA CYS A 100 13.38 16.37 6.21
C CYS A 100 13.61 17.84 5.87
N GLN A 101 14.80 18.19 5.37
CA GLN A 101 15.02 19.46 4.67
C GLN A 101 15.79 19.16 3.40
N THR A 102 15.09 19.31 2.27
CA THR A 102 15.65 19.43 0.93
C THR A 102 15.95 20.91 0.70
N GLU A 103 17.22 21.30 0.72
CA GLU A 103 17.69 22.50 0.02
C GLU A 103 19.02 22.16 -0.66
N THR A 104 19.03 22.18 -1.98
CA THR A 104 20.22 22.10 -2.82
C THR A 104 20.38 23.46 -3.49
N THR A 105 21.41 24.20 -3.10
CA THR A 105 21.87 25.43 -3.76
C THR A 105 23.38 25.27 -4.00
N SER A 106 23.81 25.52 -5.23
CA SER A 106 25.18 25.86 -5.60
C SER A 106 25.17 27.19 -6.34
#